data_AF-A0A240E108-F1
#
_entry.id   AF-A0A240E108-F1
#
_cell.length_a   1.000
_cell.length_b   1.000
_cell.length_c   1.000
_cell.angle_alpha   90.00
_cell.angle_beta   90.00
_cell.angle_gamma   90.00
#
_symmetry.space_group_name_H-M   'P 1'
#
loop_
_entity.id
_entity.type
_entity.pdbx_description
1 polymer ?
#
loop_
_entity_poly.entity_id
_entity_poly.type
_entity_poly.pdbx_seq_one_letter_code
_entity_poly.pdbx_strand_id
1 'polypeptide(L)'
;MQPQLKILLAKAKLNLLVLGGIFVLIIVGKLSDPDMTNRVLIIADGLVGNLILVFVAITMGAFVPQLRLVVLGAIAIFIVANLLIYLGVFTYLSSETLLAVLLVFLGFAAIANLYKHYRVLKF
;
A
#
# COMPACT_ATOMS: atom_id res chain seq x y z
N MET A 1 -15.48 24.91 12.91
CA MET A 1 -15.06 23.81 12.00
C MET A 1 -16.29 23.05 11.55
N GLN A 2 -16.55 23.00 10.25
CA GLN A 2 -17.72 22.33 9.67
C GLN A 2 -17.75 20.84 10.11
N PRO A 3 -18.83 20.33 10.72
CA PRO A 3 -18.91 18.96 11.25
C PRO A 3 -18.59 17.88 10.20
N GLN A 4 -18.84 18.18 8.92
CA GLN A 4 -18.48 17.32 7.79
C GLN A 4 -16.96 17.12 7.62
N LEU A 5 -16.13 18.14 7.87
CA LEU A 5 -14.67 18.05 7.75
C LEU A 5 -14.06 17.15 8.83
N LYS A 6 -14.61 17.21 10.06
CA LYS A 6 -14.20 16.31 11.15
C LYS A 6 -14.53 14.85 10.85
N ILE A 7 -15.71 14.58 10.26
CA ILE A 7 -16.13 13.22 9.87
C ILE A 7 -15.23 12.68 8.73
N LEU A 8 -14.89 13.53 7.76
CA LEU A 8 -13.99 13.16 6.66
C LEU A 8 -12.60 12.80 7.19
N LEU A 9 -12.00 13.66 8.02
CA LEU A 9 -10.68 13.40 8.61
C LEU A 9 -10.68 12.15 9.49
N ALA A 10 -11.75 11.88 10.23
CA ALA A 10 -11.89 10.68 11.02
C ALA A 10 -11.93 9.40 10.16
N LYS A 11 -12.61 9.43 9.01
CA LYS A 11 -12.68 8.28 8.07
C LYS A 11 -11.42 8.14 7.21
N ALA A 12 -10.79 9.25 6.82
CA ALA A 12 -9.58 9.27 6.00
C ALA A 12 -8.29 8.97 6.79
N LYS A 13 -8.34 8.99 8.13
CA LYS A 13 -7.17 8.82 9.01
C LYS A 13 -6.31 7.61 8.66
N LEU A 14 -6.93 6.44 8.40
CA LEU A 14 -6.17 5.23 8.08
C LEU A 14 -5.53 5.30 6.68
N ASN A 15 -6.22 5.86 5.68
CA ASN A 15 -5.66 6.05 4.34
C ASN A 15 -4.43 6.96 4.42
N LEU A 16 -4.56 8.08 5.14
CA LEU A 16 -3.48 9.05 5.31
C LEU A 16 -2.31 8.45 6.11
N LEU A 17 -2.61 7.61 7.10
CA LEU A 17 -1.59 6.89 7.85
C LEU A 17 -0.82 5.89 6.97
N VAL A 18 -1.50 5.16 6.10
CA VAL A 18 -0.85 4.23 5.16
C VAL A 18 0.04 4.99 4.18
N LEU A 19 -0.48 6.04 3.55
CA LEU A 19 0.27 6.85 2.59
C LEU A 19 1.46 7.57 3.26
N GLY A 20 1.23 8.19 4.41
CA GLY A 20 2.29 8.80 5.21
C GLY A 20 3.32 7.79 5.70
N GLY A 21 2.88 6.58 6.07
CA GLY A 21 3.75 5.48 6.46
C GLY A 21 4.66 5.02 5.32
N ILE A 22 4.12 4.89 4.10
CA ILE A 22 4.92 4.59 2.90
C ILE A 22 5.97 5.69 2.69
N PHE A 23 5.58 6.97 2.81
CA PHE A 23 6.51 8.08 2.65
C PHE A 23 7.64 8.06 3.70
N VAL A 24 7.30 7.81 4.97
CA VAL A 24 8.30 7.67 6.05
C VAL A 24 9.22 6.47 5.79
N LEU A 25 8.67 5.33 5.36
CA LEU A 25 9.46 4.14 5.01
C LEU A 25 10.47 4.44 3.91
N ILE A 26 10.09 5.22 2.90
CA ILE A 26 11.01 5.63 1.81
C ILE A 26 12.13 6.52 2.36
N ILE A 27 11.80 7.50 3.20
CA ILE A 27 12.81 8.39 3.81
C ILE A 27 13.78 7.58 4.66
N VAL A 28 13.27 6.75 5.57
CA VAL A 28 14.08 5.92 6.47
C VAL A 28 14.93 4.92 5.67
N GLY A 29 14.35 4.31 4.64
CA GLY A 29 15.04 3.41 3.73
C GLY A 29 16.21 4.10 3.04
N LYS A 30 16.00 5.29 2.47
CA LYS A 30 17.07 6.07 1.84
C LYS A 30 18.20 6.47 2.79
N LEU A 31 17.91 6.64 4.08
CA LEU A 31 18.92 6.95 5.09
C LEU A 31 19.69 5.70 5.58
N SER A 32 19.08 4.52 5.50
CA SER A 32 19.64 3.28 6.04
C SER A 32 20.34 2.43 4.97
N ASP A 33 19.65 2.20 3.85
CA ASP A 33 20.17 1.49 2.67
C ASP A 33 19.60 2.14 1.40
N PRO A 34 20.28 3.16 0.86
CA PRO A 34 19.82 3.88 -0.33
C PRO A 34 19.79 2.99 -1.58
N ASP A 35 20.69 2.01 -1.69
CA ASP A 35 20.79 1.15 -2.87
C ASP A 35 19.61 0.19 -2.94
N MET A 36 19.30 -0.50 -1.83
CA MET A 36 18.11 -1.36 -1.74
C MET A 36 16.83 -0.53 -1.96
N THR A 37 16.73 0.63 -1.32
CA THR A 37 15.53 1.47 -1.42
C THR A 37 15.30 1.94 -2.86
N ASN A 38 16.34 2.35 -3.58
CA ASN A 38 16.22 2.74 -4.98
C ASN A 38 15.83 1.56 -5.88
N ARG A 39 16.38 0.35 -5.65
CA ARG A 39 15.95 -0.86 -6.38
C ARG A 39 14.46 -1.13 -6.17
N VAL A 40 13.99 -1.08 -4.93
CA VAL A 40 12.57 -1.26 -4.59
C VAL A 40 11.68 -0.23 -5.28
N LEU A 41 12.09 1.05 -5.31
CA LEU A 41 11.32 2.10 -5.98
C LEU A 41 11.27 1.91 -7.50
N ILE A 42 12.39 1.54 -8.14
CA ILE A 42 12.41 1.24 -9.57
C ILE A 42 11.48 0.06 -9.90
N ILE A 43 11.49 -0.99 -9.08
CA ILE A 43 10.58 -2.12 -9.24
C ILE A 43 9.13 -1.66 -9.04
N ALA A 44 8.86 -0.85 -8.02
CA ALA A 44 7.52 -0.32 -7.74
C ALA A 44 6.98 0.49 -8.92
N ASP A 45 7.79 1.37 -9.52
CA ASP A 45 7.41 2.15 -10.70
C ASP A 45 7.09 1.24 -11.89
N GLY A 46 7.88 0.19 -12.12
CA GLY A 46 7.60 -0.82 -13.14
C GLY A 46 6.29 -1.59 -12.88
N LEU A 47 5.98 -1.88 -11.61
CA LEU A 47 4.75 -2.56 -11.20
C LEU A 47 3.50 -1.71 -11.40
N VAL A 48 3.59 -0.38 -11.42
CA VAL A 48 2.46 0.49 -11.77
C VAL A 48 2.02 0.28 -13.22
N GLY A 49 2.96 -0.07 -14.11
CA GLY A 49 2.65 -0.48 -15.48
C GLY A 49 1.90 -1.81 -15.57
N ASN A 50 1.95 -2.64 -14.53
CA ASN A 50 1.19 -3.88 -14.45
C ASN A 50 -0.26 -3.60 -14.00
N LEU A 51 -1.10 -3.37 -15.00
CA LEU A 51 -2.52 -3.06 -14.83
C LEU A 51 -3.24 -4.05 -13.91
N ILE A 52 -2.92 -5.35 -13.95
CA ILE A 52 -3.59 -6.37 -13.15
C ILE A 52 -3.37 -6.10 -11.66
N LEU A 53 -2.13 -5.85 -11.24
CA LEU A 53 -1.82 -5.54 -9.84
C LEU A 53 -2.57 -4.28 -9.37
N VAL A 54 -2.55 -3.24 -10.21
CA VAL A 54 -3.21 -1.97 -9.90
C VAL A 54 -4.73 -2.15 -9.80
N PHE A 55 -5.35 -2.91 -10.70
CA PHE A 55 -6.78 -3.22 -10.63
C PHE A 55 -7.15 -3.97 -9.35
N VAL A 56 -6.36 -4.99 -8.98
CA VAL A 56 -6.60 -5.75 -7.73
C VAL A 56 -6.45 -4.82 -6.52
N ALA A 57 -5.44 -3.96 -6.49
CA ALA A 57 -5.23 -3.02 -5.39
C ALA A 57 -6.39 -2.01 -5.26
N ILE A 58 -6.80 -1.39 -6.37
CA ILE A 58 -7.90 -0.42 -6.40
C ILE A 58 -9.23 -1.09 -6.00
N THR A 59 -9.52 -2.27 -6.54
CA THR A 59 -10.77 -3.00 -6.23
C THR A 59 -10.82 -3.38 -4.76
N MET A 60 -9.72 -3.89 -4.19
CA MET A 60 -9.62 -4.18 -2.77
C MET A 60 -9.83 -2.93 -1.91
N GLY A 61 -9.23 -1.79 -2.29
CA GLY A 61 -9.43 -0.52 -1.59
C GLY A 61 -10.85 0.05 -1.70
N ALA A 62 -11.48 -0.06 -2.86
CA ALA A 62 -12.80 0.51 -3.12
C ALA A 62 -13.97 -0.34 -2.59
N PHE A 63 -13.89 -1.67 -2.76
CA PHE A 63 -15.01 -2.56 -2.49
C PHE A 63 -15.00 -3.14 -1.07
N VAL A 64 -13.84 -3.32 -0.43
CA VAL A 64 -13.80 -3.83 0.94
C VAL A 64 -14.33 -2.76 1.91
N PRO A 65 -15.29 -3.08 2.81
CA PRO A 65 -15.91 -2.09 3.69
C PRO A 65 -14.93 -1.45 4.68
N GLN A 66 -13.89 -2.18 5.08
CA GLN A 66 -12.92 -1.75 6.07
C GLN A 66 -11.50 -1.86 5.50
N LEU A 67 -10.86 -0.72 5.21
CA LEU A 67 -9.47 -0.69 4.74
C LEU A 67 -8.51 -1.39 5.72
N ARG A 68 -8.81 -1.36 7.03
CA ARG A 68 -7.99 -2.04 8.04
C ARG A 68 -7.80 -3.53 7.75
N LEU A 69 -8.82 -4.21 7.25
CA LEU A 69 -8.72 -5.63 6.87
C LEU A 69 -7.82 -5.82 5.66
N VAL A 70 -7.89 -4.91 4.67
CA VAL A 70 -7.02 -4.92 3.49
C VAL A 70 -5.56 -4.74 3.90
N VAL A 71 -5.28 -3.76 4.77
CA VAL A 71 -3.92 -3.47 5.26
C VAL A 71 -3.38 -4.66 6.06
N LEU A 72 -4.15 -5.18 7.01
CA LEU A 72 -3.72 -6.33 7.82
C LEU A 72 -3.51 -7.58 6.98
N GLY A 73 -4.40 -7.85 6.02
CA GLY A 73 -4.28 -8.98 5.11
C GLY A 73 -3.04 -8.87 4.21
N ALA A 74 -2.79 -7.69 3.64
CA ALA A 74 -1.61 -7.46 2.81
C ALA A 74 -0.31 -7.63 3.61
N ILE A 75 -0.25 -7.10 4.85
CA ILE A 75 0.91 -7.27 5.72
C ILE A 75 1.09 -8.75 6.11
N ALA A 76 0.02 -9.45 6.47
CA ALA A 76 0.10 -10.86 6.83
C ALA A 76 0.63 -11.72 5.67
N ILE A 77 0.10 -11.52 4.45
CA ILE A 77 0.57 -12.21 3.26
C ILE A 77 2.03 -11.87 2.96
N PHE A 78 2.41 -10.59 3.09
CA PHE A 78 3.80 -10.16 2.91
C PHE A 78 4.77 -10.86 3.87
N ILE A 79 4.40 -11.00 5.15
CA ILE A 79 5.23 -11.68 6.15
C ILE A 79 5.35 -13.17 5.80
N VAL A 80 4.24 -13.84 5.51
CA VAL A 80 4.23 -15.27 5.14
C VAL A 80 5.06 -15.51 3.88
N ALA A 81 4.89 -14.67 2.85
CA ALA A 81 5.64 -14.79 1.61
C ALA A 81 7.14 -14.55 1.80
N ASN A 82 7.54 -13.58 2.63
CA ASN A 82 8.95 -13.39 2.98
C ASN A 82 9.52 -14.58 3.75
N LEU A 83 8.74 -15.18 4.65
CA LEU A 83 9.17 -16.38 5.36
C LEU A 83 9.39 -17.54 4.38
N LEU A 84 8.51 -17.71 3.40
CA LEU A 84 8.65 -18.73 2.35
C LEU A 84 9.87 -18.48 1.43
N ILE A 85 10.19 -17.22 1.14
CA ILE A 85 11.43 -16.85 0.43
C ILE A 85 12.65 -17.22 1.28
N TYR A 86 12.64 -16.87 2.57
CA TYR A 86 13.73 -17.19 3.50
C TYR A 86 13.96 -18.70 3.65
N LEU A 87 12.88 -19.48 3.66
CA LEU A 87 12.93 -20.95 3.69
C LEU A 87 13.31 -21.59 2.34
N GLY A 88 13.53 -20.79 1.29
CA GLY A 88 13.93 -21.28 -0.03
C GLY A 88 12.80 -21.92 -0.85
N VAL A 89 11.54 -21.77 -0.43
CA VAL A 89 10.36 -22.30 -1.17
C VAL A 89 10.15 -21.51 -2.47
N PHE A 90 10.34 -20.20 -2.42
CA PHE A 90 10.29 -19.33 -3.60
C PHE A 90 11.69 -18.87 -3.99
N THR A 91 12.26 -19.51 -5.01
CA THR A 91 13.62 -19.19 -5.51
C THR A 91 13.64 -18.10 -6.58
N TYR A 92 12.49 -17.81 -7.20
CA TYR A 92 12.34 -16.82 -8.25
C TYR A 92 11.83 -15.45 -7.76
N LEU A 93 11.50 -15.34 -6.46
CA LEU A 93 10.92 -14.14 -5.88
C LEU A 93 11.90 -13.54 -4.85
N SER A 94 12.24 -12.26 -5.02
CA SER A 94 13.09 -11.55 -4.07
C SER A 94 12.24 -10.79 -3.04
N SER A 95 12.81 -10.58 -1.84
CA SER A 95 12.20 -9.74 -0.81
C SER A 95 12.03 -8.28 -1.27
N GLU A 96 12.92 -7.77 -2.13
CA GLU A 96 12.81 -6.43 -2.71
C GLU A 96 11.58 -6.32 -3.61
N THR A 97 11.34 -7.31 -4.47
CA THR A 97 10.14 -7.36 -5.33
C THR A 97 8.87 -7.47 -4.50
N LEU A 98 8.88 -8.30 -3.46
CA LEU A 98 7.72 -8.48 -2.59
C LEU A 98 7.39 -7.22 -1.79
N LEU A 99 8.42 -6.47 -1.36
CA LEU A 99 8.24 -5.16 -0.72
C LEU A 99 7.67 -4.13 -1.70
N ALA A 100 8.18 -4.08 -2.93
CA ALA A 100 7.65 -3.20 -3.97
C ALA A 100 6.16 -3.49 -4.26
N VAL A 101 5.78 -4.76 -4.37
CA VAL A 101 4.37 -5.18 -4.54
C VAL A 101 3.52 -4.71 -3.37
N LEU A 102 3.99 -4.87 -2.12
CA LEU A 102 3.26 -4.42 -0.94
C LEU A 102 3.04 -2.90 -0.96
N LEU A 103 4.08 -2.11 -1.27
CA LEU A 103 4.01 -0.65 -1.31
C LEU A 103 3.02 -0.17 -2.37
N VAL A 104 3.10 -0.72 -3.59
CA VAL A 104 2.18 -0.40 -4.69
C VAL A 104 0.75 -0.77 -4.31
N PHE A 105 0.54 -1.99 -3.80
CA PHE A 105 -0.78 -2.46 -3.41
C PHE A 105 -1.42 -1.59 -2.33
N LEU A 106 -0.69 -1.31 -1.25
CA LEU A 106 -1.18 -0.47 -0.15
C LEU A 106 -1.42 0.98 -0.60
N GLY A 107 -0.55 1.53 -1.44
CA GLY A 107 -0.70 2.87 -1.99
C GLY A 107 -2.00 3.01 -2.79
N PHE A 108 -2.20 2.15 -3.79
CA PHE A 108 -3.41 2.19 -4.62
C PHE A 108 -4.68 1.85 -3.84
N ALA A 109 -4.63 0.87 -2.92
CA ALA A 109 -5.78 0.54 -2.07
C ALA A 109 -6.17 1.72 -1.16
N ALA A 110 -5.21 2.40 -0.55
CA ALA A 110 -5.46 3.57 0.29
C ALA A 110 -6.02 4.74 -0.51
N ILE A 111 -5.49 5.01 -1.71
CA ILE A 111 -6.00 6.05 -2.62
C ILE A 111 -7.44 5.75 -3.05
N ALA A 112 -7.71 4.52 -3.49
CA ALA A 112 -9.05 4.11 -3.92
C ALA A 112 -10.09 4.22 -2.79
N ASN A 113 -9.74 3.79 -1.57
CA ASN A 113 -10.62 3.93 -0.41
C ASN A 113 -10.83 5.40 -0.03
N LEU A 114 -9.82 6.25 -0.20
CA LEU A 114 -9.94 7.69 0.01
C LEU A 114 -10.94 8.31 -0.99
N TYR A 115 -10.83 7.98 -2.28
CA TYR A 115 -11.76 8.43 -3.32
C TYR A 115 -13.22 8.02 -3.05
N LYS A 116 -13.45 6.81 -2.55
CA LYS A 116 -14.78 6.34 -2.12
C LYS A 116 -15.40 7.29 -1.08
N HIS A 117 -14.62 7.75 -0.10
CA HIS A 117 -15.11 8.64 0.95
C HIS A 117 -15.36 10.07 0.44
N TYR A 118 -14.56 10.56 -0.51
CA TYR A 118 -14.80 11.86 -1.15
C TYR A 118 -16.05 11.88 -2.03
N ARG A 119 -16.37 10.80 -2.76
CA ARG A 119 -17.60 10.73 -3.60
C ARG A 119 -18.91 10.87 -2.82
N VAL A 120 -18.92 10.56 -1.53
CA VAL A 120 -20.11 10.70 -0.67
C VAL A 120 -20.36 12.17 -0.31
N LEU A 121 -19.34 13.02 -0.38
CA LEU A 121 -19.44 14.47 -0.23
C LEU A 121 -19.77 15.10 -1.59
N LYS A 122 -20.95 14.82 -2.15
CA LYS A 122 -21.49 15.67 -3.21
C LYS A 122 -22.05 16.92 -2.55
N PHE A 123 -21.46 18.07 -2.87
CA PHE A 123 -22.08 19.39 -2.69
C PHE A 123 -23.26 19.54 -3.64
#